data_AF-A0A6F9ZHY7-F1
#
_entry.id   AF-A0A6F9ZHY7-F1
#
_cell.length_a   1.000
_cell.length_b   1.000
_cell.length_c   1.000
_cell.angle_alpha   90.00
_cell.angle_beta   90.00
_cell.angle_gamma   90.00
#
_symmetry.space_group_name_H-M   'P 1'
#
loop_
_entity.id
_entity.type
_entity.pdbx_description
1 polymer ?
#
loop_
_entity_poly.entity_id
_entity_poly.type
_entity_poly.pdbx_seq_one_letter_code
_entity_poly.pdbx_strand_id
1 'polypeptide(L)'
;MHLLCIVLIEASGEVRNHTKEKTNHPSALLHSFSYLCERLTQNIMFLKLFYLQTLPWLPATVRKMAVLLLIFLPALQSAAKRTDEFTVLQWNIWQEGTMVKGGYDAIVDEIVRLQPDFVTLSEVRNYKNTNFTLRLTNDLQKRGLQYYSFYSYDTGLLSRYPITDSLTVFPCEGDHGSIYRLLCEAKGHRFAVYTAHLDYQNDAYYDVRGYSGVDWTEIPIPTSAEEVLRRSDISLRDDAIALFIKQAEKDEKAGYNIILGGDFNEPSHLDWTAETANLYDHNGLVIPWTVTTMLEKAGFSDAYRTYYPNIVKYPGFTYPSDNPDVEVKRLTWAPKADERDRIDYLFLKGKGIKIKDCRIFGPEKSIAKSVRTPNPMKENFITPLGIWPTDHKGVWMKIVLPKASKKK
;
A
#
# COMPACT_ATOMS: atom_id res chain seq x y z
N MET A 1 18.63 -27.48 36.65
CA MET A 1 17.20 -27.36 37.01
C MET A 1 16.97 -26.55 38.28
N HIS A 2 17.59 -26.85 39.43
CA HIS A 2 17.36 -26.14 40.69
C HIS A 2 17.59 -24.61 40.62
N LEU A 3 18.66 -24.13 39.97
CA LEU A 3 18.91 -22.69 39.79
C LEU A 3 17.85 -21.99 38.91
N LEU A 4 17.37 -22.69 37.88
CA LEU A 4 16.36 -22.14 36.95
C LEU A 4 15.01 -21.95 37.68
N CYS A 5 14.68 -22.88 38.58
CA CYS A 5 13.50 -22.75 39.44
C CYS A 5 13.62 -21.56 40.40
N ILE A 6 14.79 -21.33 41.01
CA ILE A 6 15.02 -20.19 41.93
C ILE A 6 14.85 -18.85 41.20
N VAL A 7 15.44 -18.73 40.00
CA VAL A 7 15.33 -17.52 39.16
C VAL A 7 13.89 -17.23 38.72
N LEU A 8 13.12 -18.27 38.38
CA LEU A 8 11.71 -18.13 38.02
C LEU A 8 10.86 -17.70 39.22
N ILE A 9 11.19 -18.18 40.43
CA ILE A 9 10.50 -17.83 41.67
C ILE A 9 10.80 -16.37 42.05
N GLU A 10 12.05 -15.91 42.01
CA GLU A 10 12.42 -14.53 42.32
C GLU A 10 11.81 -13.53 41.32
N ALA A 11 11.89 -13.83 40.01
CA ALA A 11 11.28 -13.00 38.97
C ALA A 11 9.74 -12.89 39.15
N SER A 12 9.09 -13.96 39.61
CA SER A 12 7.65 -13.95 39.90
C SER A 12 7.28 -13.12 41.13
N GLY A 13 8.15 -13.06 42.15
CA GLY A 13 7.96 -12.29 43.38
C GLY A 13 8.08 -10.78 43.14
N GLU A 14 9.05 -10.35 42.35
CA GLU A 14 9.25 -8.94 42.02
C GLU A 14 8.20 -8.39 41.06
N VAL A 15 7.70 -9.20 40.12
CA VAL A 15 6.59 -8.79 39.25
C VAL A 15 5.31 -8.59 40.06
N ARG A 16 5.03 -9.43 41.06
CA ARG A 16 3.92 -9.20 42.00
C ARG A 16 4.04 -7.84 42.71
N ASN A 17 5.24 -7.46 43.12
CA ASN A 17 5.47 -6.16 43.77
C ASN A 17 5.34 -4.99 42.77
N HIS A 18 5.86 -5.13 41.54
CA HIS A 18 5.75 -4.09 40.51
C HIS A 18 4.30 -3.87 40.03
N THR A 19 3.48 -4.93 39.97
CA THR A 19 2.05 -4.82 39.60
C THR A 19 1.19 -4.24 40.71
N LYS A 20 1.60 -4.32 41.98
CA LYS A 20 0.86 -3.72 43.11
C LYS A 20 0.92 -2.19 43.12
N GLU A 21 1.93 -1.59 42.48
CA GLU A 21 2.10 -0.13 42.43
C GLU A 21 1.39 0.55 41.24
N LYS A 22 0.77 -0.21 40.30
CA LYS A 22 0.12 0.36 39.11
C LYS A 22 -1.32 -0.17 38.96
N THR A 23 -2.29 0.68 39.29
CA THR A 23 -3.72 0.39 39.20
C THR A 23 -4.27 0.42 37.76
N ASN A 24 -5.14 -0.55 37.45
CA ASN A 24 -6.20 -0.64 36.43
C ASN A 24 -6.08 0.14 35.09
N HIS A 25 -5.06 -0.13 34.28
CA HIS A 25 -5.06 0.24 32.86
C HIS A 25 -4.43 -0.87 31.98
N PRO A 26 -4.95 -1.18 30.78
CA PRO A 26 -4.40 -2.23 29.90
C PRO A 26 -2.93 -2.02 29.51
N SER A 27 -2.45 -0.76 29.51
CA SER A 27 -1.05 -0.40 29.28
C SER A 27 -0.11 -0.86 30.41
N ALA A 28 -0.61 -1.04 31.63
CA ALA A 28 0.17 -1.52 32.77
C ALA A 28 0.53 -3.02 32.63
N LEU A 29 -0.35 -3.83 32.00
CA LEU A 29 -0.09 -5.24 31.71
C LEU A 29 1.00 -5.41 30.65
N LEU A 30 0.96 -4.62 29.56
CA LEU A 30 2.02 -4.61 28.55
C LEU A 30 3.36 -4.13 29.12
N HIS A 31 3.36 -3.10 29.97
CA HIS A 31 4.58 -2.65 30.64
C HIS A 31 5.14 -3.69 31.60
N SER A 32 4.28 -4.37 32.35
CA SER A 32 4.68 -5.42 33.30
C SER A 32 5.20 -6.66 32.57
N PHE A 33 4.60 -7.01 31.43
CA PHE A 33 5.06 -8.11 30.57
C PHE A 33 6.41 -7.79 29.92
N SER A 34 6.58 -6.57 29.39
CA SER A 34 7.86 -6.10 28.87
C SER A 34 8.95 -6.12 29.93
N TYR A 35 8.64 -5.65 31.15
CA TYR A 35 9.57 -5.65 32.28
C TYR A 35 9.97 -7.07 32.72
N LEU A 36 9.00 -7.99 32.77
CA LEU A 36 9.25 -9.40 33.06
C LEU A 36 10.13 -10.06 31.98
N CYS A 37 9.87 -9.80 30.70
CA CYS A 37 10.72 -10.29 29.60
C CYS A 37 12.15 -9.74 29.70
N GLU A 38 12.32 -8.46 30.04
CA GLU A 38 13.63 -7.83 30.22
C GLU A 38 14.41 -8.48 31.38
N ARG A 39 13.77 -8.67 32.53
CA ARG A 39 14.37 -9.33 33.70
C ARG A 39 14.68 -10.81 33.45
N LEU A 40 13.79 -11.56 32.81
CA LEU A 40 14.04 -12.96 32.47
C LEU A 40 15.25 -13.06 31.52
N THR A 41 15.36 -12.14 30.56
CA THR A 41 16.51 -12.09 29.64
C THR A 41 17.81 -11.79 30.38
N GLN A 42 17.80 -10.83 31.32
CA GLN A 42 18.94 -10.53 32.19
C GLN A 42 19.35 -11.71 33.07
N ASN A 43 18.39 -12.38 33.72
CA ASN A 43 18.69 -13.52 34.58
C ASN A 43 19.19 -14.75 33.80
N ILE A 44 18.66 -15.00 32.61
CA ILE A 44 19.18 -16.04 31.69
C ILE A 44 20.62 -15.71 31.25
N MET A 45 20.92 -14.43 31.02
CA MET A 45 22.27 -13.97 30.71
C MET A 45 23.23 -14.20 31.87
N PHE A 46 22.83 -13.91 33.12
CA PHE A 46 23.62 -14.22 34.31
C PHE A 46 23.89 -15.71 34.47
N LEU A 47 22.88 -16.57 34.25
CA LEU A 47 23.08 -18.03 34.28
C LEU A 47 24.07 -18.51 33.20
N LYS A 48 24.00 -17.95 31.99
CA LYS A 48 24.91 -18.27 30.89
C LYS A 48 26.34 -17.82 31.17
N LEU A 49 26.53 -16.64 31.76
CA LEU A 49 27.83 -16.12 32.18
C LEU A 49 28.45 -17.00 33.28
N PHE A 50 27.67 -17.41 34.27
CA PHE A 50 28.11 -18.30 35.35
C PHE A 50 28.48 -19.69 34.83
N TYR A 51 27.69 -20.24 33.90
CA TYR A 51 27.97 -21.53 33.28
C TYR A 51 29.24 -21.50 32.41
N LEU A 52 29.45 -20.42 31.63
CA LEU A 52 30.67 -20.25 30.81
C LEU A 52 31.95 -20.08 31.62
N GLN A 53 31.88 -19.48 32.81
CA GLN A 53 33.03 -19.35 33.71
C GLN A 53 33.41 -20.69 34.38
N THR A 54 32.46 -21.61 34.52
CA THR A 54 32.62 -22.89 35.23
C THR A 54 32.97 -24.07 34.31
N LEU A 55 33.14 -23.86 33.00
CA LEU A 55 33.61 -24.89 32.06
C LEU A 55 35.15 -25.02 32.12
N PRO A 56 35.72 -26.09 32.70
CA PRO A 56 37.15 -26.19 32.99
C PRO A 56 38.01 -26.50 31.75
N TRP A 57 37.39 -26.99 30.67
CA TRP A 57 38.07 -27.44 29.44
C TRP A 57 38.26 -26.33 28.38
N LEU A 58 37.72 -25.12 28.62
CA LEU A 58 37.89 -23.97 27.73
C LEU A 58 39.10 -23.12 28.15
N PRO A 59 40.00 -22.76 27.22
CA PRO A 59 41.10 -21.84 27.49
C PRO A 59 40.59 -20.51 28.07
N ALA A 60 41.34 -19.92 29.02
CA ALA A 60 40.92 -18.70 29.72
C ALA A 60 40.66 -17.50 28.79
N THR A 61 41.39 -17.43 27.67
CA THR A 61 41.19 -16.44 26.60
C THR A 61 39.83 -16.58 25.92
N VAL A 62 39.39 -17.81 25.64
CA VAL A 62 38.09 -18.09 25.01
C VAL A 62 36.93 -17.75 25.96
N ARG A 63 37.08 -18.05 27.25
CA ARG A 63 36.10 -17.66 28.29
C ARG A 63 35.95 -16.14 28.41
N LYS A 64 37.06 -15.39 28.39
CA LYS A 64 37.05 -13.93 28.41
C LYS A 64 36.40 -13.33 27.16
N MET A 65 36.68 -13.87 25.97
CA MET A 65 36.04 -13.42 24.73
C MET A 65 34.53 -13.71 24.70
N ALA A 66 34.10 -14.89 25.17
CA ALA A 66 32.68 -15.25 25.24
C ALA A 66 31.90 -14.36 26.23
N VAL A 67 32.51 -14.02 27.38
CA VAL A 67 31.94 -13.07 28.33
C VAL A 67 31.85 -11.67 27.73
N LEU A 68 32.90 -11.20 27.03
CA LEU A 68 32.84 -9.93 26.30
C LEU A 68 31.70 -9.93 25.27
N LEU A 69 31.60 -10.96 24.44
CA LEU A 69 30.54 -11.13 23.45
C LEU A 69 29.14 -11.07 24.10
N LEU A 70 28.94 -11.75 25.23
CA LEU A 70 27.67 -11.73 25.97
C LEU A 70 27.34 -10.39 26.63
N ILE A 71 28.35 -9.61 27.04
CA ILE A 71 28.17 -8.26 27.59
C ILE A 71 27.85 -7.26 26.47
N PHE A 72 28.43 -7.43 25.28
CA PHE A 72 28.19 -6.54 24.13
C PHE A 72 26.97 -6.93 23.27
N LEU A 73 26.46 -8.17 23.38
CA LEU A 73 25.26 -8.62 22.65
C LEU A 73 23.98 -7.79 22.93
N PRO A 74 23.66 -7.42 24.19
CA PRO A 74 22.51 -6.57 24.50
C PRO A 74 22.67 -5.15 23.95
N ALA A 75 23.90 -4.62 23.93
CA ALA A 75 24.18 -3.30 23.35
C ALA A 75 23.95 -3.30 21.83
N LEU A 76 24.27 -4.40 21.15
CA LEU A 76 23.96 -4.64 19.73
C LEU A 76 22.46 -4.82 19.46
N GLN A 77 21.70 -5.42 20.38
CA GLN A 77 20.24 -5.57 20.25
C GLN A 77 19.46 -4.28 20.54
N SER A 78 19.98 -3.40 21.41
CA SER A 78 19.36 -2.09 21.69
C SER A 78 19.46 -1.09 20.52
N ALA A 79 20.29 -1.39 19.52
CA ALA A 79 20.45 -0.62 18.30
C ALA A 79 19.49 -1.04 17.17
N ALA A 80 18.44 -1.83 17.47
CA ALA A 80 17.31 -1.94 16.55
C ALA A 80 16.71 -0.54 16.35
N LYS A 81 17.03 0.09 15.22
CA LYS A 81 16.51 1.42 14.85
C LYS A 81 15.00 1.40 15.05
N ARG A 82 14.51 2.16 16.03
CA ARG A 82 13.08 2.37 16.21
C ARG A 82 12.55 3.00 14.92
N THR A 83 11.53 2.39 14.33
CA THR A 83 10.87 2.85 13.11
C THR A 83 9.46 3.34 13.42
N ASP A 84 8.98 4.32 12.66
CA ASP A 84 7.57 4.69 12.60
C ASP A 84 6.91 3.98 11.43
N GLU A 85 5.69 3.48 11.64
CA GLU A 85 4.88 2.79 10.63
C GLU A 85 3.75 3.68 10.14
N PHE A 86 3.48 3.58 8.84
CA PHE A 86 2.36 4.22 8.15
C PHE A 86 1.73 3.24 7.16
N THR A 87 0.43 3.40 6.92
CA THR A 87 -0.36 2.57 6.01
C THR A 87 -1.06 3.43 4.97
N VAL A 88 -1.07 2.98 3.72
CA VAL A 88 -1.68 3.71 2.61
C VAL A 88 -2.58 2.76 1.86
N LEU A 89 -3.77 3.24 1.50
CA LEU A 89 -4.72 2.55 0.65
C LEU A 89 -4.96 3.39 -0.61
N GLN A 90 -4.70 2.81 -1.77
CA GLN A 90 -5.27 3.28 -3.03
C GLN A 90 -6.52 2.46 -3.33
N TRP A 91 -7.58 3.12 -3.82
CA TRP A 91 -8.82 2.42 -4.17
C TRP A 91 -9.69 3.19 -5.19
N ASN A 92 -9.88 2.65 -6.40
CA ASN A 92 -10.99 3.07 -7.27
C ASN A 92 -12.32 2.54 -6.69
N ILE A 93 -13.25 3.45 -6.40
CA ILE A 93 -14.51 3.15 -5.72
C ILE A 93 -15.73 3.09 -6.65
N TRP A 94 -15.52 3.06 -7.97
CA TRP A 94 -16.54 2.92 -9.01
C TRP A 94 -17.73 3.88 -8.85
N GLN A 95 -17.51 5.12 -9.28
CA GLN A 95 -18.50 6.19 -9.27
C GLN A 95 -19.10 6.39 -7.86
N GLU A 96 -18.25 6.66 -6.85
CA GLU A 96 -18.65 6.83 -5.43
C GLU A 96 -19.34 5.60 -4.78
N GLY A 97 -19.16 4.40 -5.34
CA GLY A 97 -19.84 3.18 -4.92
C GLY A 97 -21.31 3.13 -5.34
N THR A 98 -21.76 4.00 -6.26
CA THR A 98 -23.17 4.06 -6.69
C THR A 98 -23.58 2.90 -7.59
N MET A 99 -22.59 2.22 -8.19
CA MET A 99 -22.81 1.10 -9.10
C MET A 99 -23.24 -0.20 -8.39
N VAL A 100 -23.09 -0.24 -7.07
CA VAL A 100 -23.43 -1.36 -6.20
C VAL A 100 -24.38 -0.90 -5.09
N LYS A 101 -25.46 -1.67 -4.86
CA LYS A 101 -26.39 -1.38 -3.77
C LYS A 101 -25.67 -1.46 -2.42
N GLY A 102 -25.69 -0.36 -1.64
CA GLY A 102 -24.97 -0.29 -0.37
C GLY A 102 -23.47 -0.02 -0.50
N GLY A 103 -22.98 0.32 -1.71
CA GLY A 103 -21.56 0.53 -1.95
C GLY A 103 -20.94 1.67 -1.12
N TYR A 104 -21.67 2.77 -0.92
CA TYR A 104 -21.18 3.85 -0.05
C TYR A 104 -20.92 3.39 1.39
N ASP A 105 -21.88 2.70 2.00
CA ASP A 105 -21.74 2.21 3.38
C ASP A 105 -20.59 1.20 3.48
N ALA A 106 -20.41 0.35 2.45
CA ALA A 106 -19.28 -0.58 2.37
C ALA A 106 -17.92 0.14 2.30
N ILE A 107 -17.83 1.26 1.57
CA ILE A 107 -16.62 2.10 1.54
C ILE A 107 -16.31 2.65 2.94
N VAL A 108 -17.33 3.16 3.65
CA VAL A 108 -17.17 3.66 5.03
C VAL A 108 -16.69 2.53 5.94
N ASP A 109 -17.35 1.38 5.92
CA ASP A 109 -17.06 0.24 6.80
C ASP A 109 -15.65 -0.32 6.57
N GLU A 110 -15.20 -0.41 5.31
CA GLU A 110 -13.85 -0.88 4.99
C GLU A 110 -12.77 0.11 5.45
N ILE A 111 -12.99 1.43 5.33
CA ILE A 111 -12.06 2.42 5.89
C ILE A 111 -12.06 2.38 7.43
N VAL A 112 -13.22 2.18 8.06
CA VAL A 112 -13.34 2.00 9.53
C VAL A 112 -12.55 0.77 10.00
N ARG A 113 -12.59 -0.31 9.23
CA ARG A 113 -11.90 -1.56 9.51
C ARG A 113 -10.40 -1.46 9.31
N LEU A 114 -9.97 -0.93 8.16
CA LEU A 114 -8.55 -0.90 7.77
C LEU A 114 -7.76 0.22 8.43
N GLN A 115 -8.42 1.35 8.71
CA GLN A 115 -7.83 2.51 9.37
C GLN A 115 -6.51 3.00 8.76
N PRO A 116 -6.39 3.07 7.41
CA PRO A 116 -5.15 3.51 6.77
C PRO A 116 -4.79 4.94 7.19
N ASP A 117 -3.50 5.25 7.30
CA ASP A 117 -3.02 6.61 7.58
C ASP A 117 -3.38 7.58 6.46
N PHE A 118 -3.31 7.10 5.21
CA PHE A 118 -3.66 7.84 4.00
C PHE A 118 -4.54 7.01 3.08
N VAL A 119 -5.55 7.62 2.47
CA VAL A 119 -6.41 7.00 1.45
C VAL A 119 -6.38 7.86 0.19
N THR A 120 -6.12 7.23 -0.95
CA THR A 120 -6.24 7.83 -2.29
C THR A 120 -7.37 7.14 -3.03
N LEU A 121 -8.32 7.90 -3.56
CA LEU A 121 -9.53 7.39 -4.19
C LEU A 121 -9.60 7.84 -5.66
N SER A 122 -10.10 6.96 -6.52
CA SER A 122 -10.48 7.28 -7.90
C SER A 122 -12.00 7.22 -8.07
N GLU A 123 -12.50 7.89 -9.11
CA GLU A 123 -13.93 8.02 -9.43
C GLU A 123 -14.79 8.74 -8.36
N VAL A 124 -14.24 9.83 -7.82
CA VAL A 124 -14.98 10.73 -6.91
C VAL A 124 -15.67 11.83 -7.72
N ARG A 125 -16.91 11.59 -8.17
CA ARG A 125 -17.59 12.48 -9.13
C ARG A 125 -18.36 13.66 -8.52
N ASN A 126 -18.47 13.70 -7.20
CA ASN A 126 -19.30 14.64 -6.44
C ASN A 126 -20.76 14.71 -6.92
N TYR A 127 -21.37 13.56 -7.20
CA TYR A 127 -22.72 13.49 -7.76
C TYR A 127 -23.76 14.26 -6.94
N LYS A 128 -24.78 14.75 -7.63
CA LYS A 128 -25.86 15.56 -7.05
C LYS A 128 -25.33 16.83 -6.36
N ASN A 129 -24.24 17.41 -6.88
CA ASN A 129 -23.59 18.62 -6.36
C ASN A 129 -23.22 18.49 -4.88
N THR A 130 -22.63 17.36 -4.52
CA THR A 130 -22.24 17.07 -3.14
C THR A 130 -20.74 17.23 -2.95
N ASN A 131 -20.22 16.98 -1.74
CA ASN A 131 -18.80 16.83 -1.50
C ASN A 131 -18.59 15.43 -0.90
N PHE A 132 -18.19 14.48 -1.74
CA PHE A 132 -18.11 13.07 -1.34
C PHE A 132 -17.15 12.86 -0.17
N THR A 133 -15.95 13.44 -0.24
CA THR A 133 -14.93 13.24 0.80
C THR A 133 -15.33 13.89 2.12
N LEU A 134 -16.06 15.02 2.09
CA LEU A 134 -16.63 15.62 3.30
C LEU A 134 -17.71 14.73 3.93
N ARG A 135 -18.60 14.13 3.13
CA ARG A 135 -19.58 13.16 3.67
C ARG A 135 -18.86 11.97 4.31
N LEU A 136 -17.87 11.43 3.60
CA LEU A 136 -17.07 10.30 4.07
C LEU A 136 -16.36 10.62 5.39
N THR A 137 -15.67 11.76 5.51
CA THR A 137 -15.00 12.13 6.78
C THR A 137 -16.00 12.36 7.91
N ASN A 138 -17.18 12.92 7.64
CA ASN A 138 -18.24 13.07 8.65
C ASN A 138 -18.75 11.72 9.15
N ASP A 139 -18.95 10.74 8.28
CA ASP A 139 -19.43 9.41 8.68
C ASP A 139 -18.33 8.60 9.40
N LEU A 140 -17.07 8.74 9.00
CA LEU A 140 -15.93 8.22 9.75
C LEU A 140 -15.84 8.85 11.15
N GLN A 141 -16.09 10.15 11.27
CA GLN A 141 -16.11 10.83 12.57
C GLN A 141 -17.23 10.33 13.48
N LYS A 142 -18.43 10.05 12.93
CA LYS A 142 -19.53 9.40 13.67
C LYS A 142 -19.16 7.99 14.17
N ARG A 143 -18.18 7.34 13.55
CA ARG A 143 -17.60 6.05 13.96
C ARG A 143 -16.37 6.20 14.86
N GLY A 144 -16.07 7.42 15.32
CA GLY A 144 -14.96 7.72 16.22
C GLY A 144 -13.59 7.86 15.54
N LEU A 145 -13.56 7.98 14.21
CA LEU A 145 -12.32 8.11 13.44
C LEU A 145 -12.19 9.50 12.82
N GLN A 146 -11.14 10.22 13.19
CA GLN A 146 -10.85 11.52 12.58
C GLN A 146 -10.02 11.34 11.32
N TYR A 147 -10.55 11.85 10.21
CA TYR A 147 -9.82 12.05 8.96
C TYR A 147 -9.98 13.50 8.50
N TYR A 148 -9.01 13.96 7.71
CA TYR A 148 -8.96 15.26 7.07
C TYR A 148 -8.99 15.05 5.56
N SER A 149 -9.71 15.92 4.86
CA SER A 149 -9.82 15.93 3.42
C SER A 149 -10.10 17.35 2.94
N PHE A 150 -10.09 17.54 1.63
CA PHE A 150 -10.46 18.76 0.94
C PHE A 150 -11.25 18.37 -0.32
N TYR A 151 -11.95 19.35 -0.90
CA TYR A 151 -12.69 19.13 -2.13
C TYR A 151 -11.72 18.81 -3.28
N SER A 152 -11.99 17.71 -3.97
CA SER A 152 -11.34 17.27 -5.21
C SER A 152 -12.41 16.67 -6.11
N TYR A 153 -12.19 16.71 -7.41
CA TYR A 153 -13.10 16.13 -8.41
C TYR A 153 -12.38 15.02 -9.14
N ASP A 154 -13.12 13.97 -9.50
CA ASP A 154 -12.63 12.76 -10.17
C ASP A 154 -11.72 11.86 -9.29
N THR A 155 -11.02 12.45 -8.32
CA THR A 155 -10.25 11.75 -7.29
C THR A 155 -10.58 12.24 -5.87
N GLY A 156 -10.11 11.53 -4.85
CA GLY A 156 -10.26 11.91 -3.44
C GLY A 156 -9.05 11.56 -2.58
N LEU A 157 -8.80 12.36 -1.54
CA LEU A 157 -7.71 12.15 -0.59
C LEU A 157 -8.17 12.26 0.86
N LEU A 158 -7.81 11.29 1.69
CA LEU A 158 -8.01 11.36 3.13
C LEU A 158 -6.69 11.16 3.86
N SER A 159 -6.52 11.88 4.98
CA SER A 159 -5.36 11.76 5.87
C SER A 159 -5.84 11.65 7.32
N ARG A 160 -5.23 10.77 8.12
CA ARG A 160 -5.41 10.77 9.59
C ARG A 160 -4.78 11.98 10.28
N TYR A 161 -3.90 12.68 9.57
CA TYR A 161 -3.14 13.81 10.07
C TYR A 161 -3.66 15.12 9.45
N PRO A 162 -3.67 16.23 10.20
CA PRO A 162 -4.10 17.52 9.68
C PRO A 162 -3.38 17.90 8.39
N ILE A 163 -4.15 18.33 7.39
CA ILE A 163 -3.63 18.79 6.11
C ILE A 163 -3.10 20.21 6.31
N THR A 164 -1.84 20.43 5.95
CA THR A 164 -1.17 21.73 6.06
C THR A 164 -1.26 22.53 4.76
N ASP A 165 -1.41 21.86 3.63
CA ASP A 165 -1.57 22.46 2.30
C ASP A 165 -2.23 21.46 1.33
N SER A 166 -2.91 21.95 0.31
CA SER A 166 -3.51 21.15 -0.76
C SER A 166 -3.34 21.81 -2.11
N LEU A 167 -3.18 21.03 -3.18
CA LEU A 167 -2.93 21.55 -4.53
C LEU A 167 -3.61 20.69 -5.59
N THR A 168 -4.22 21.34 -6.59
CA THR A 168 -4.56 20.73 -7.87
C THR A 168 -3.31 20.70 -8.74
N VAL A 169 -2.86 19.51 -9.13
CA VAL A 169 -1.67 19.30 -9.96
C VAL A 169 -2.08 19.16 -11.42
N PHE A 170 -3.14 18.41 -11.67
CA PHE A 170 -3.78 18.23 -12.97
C PHE A 170 -5.30 18.29 -12.77
N PRO A 171 -5.99 19.35 -13.23
CA PRO A 171 -7.45 19.43 -13.12
C PRO A 171 -8.12 18.47 -14.10
N CYS A 172 -9.31 17.97 -13.76
CA CYS A 172 -10.11 17.21 -14.69
C CYS A 172 -10.75 18.13 -15.73
N GLU A 173 -10.27 18.04 -16.97
CA GLU A 173 -10.82 18.70 -18.14
C GLU A 173 -11.11 17.64 -19.20
N GLY A 174 -12.30 17.67 -19.82
CA GLY A 174 -12.67 16.69 -20.85
C GLY A 174 -12.76 15.23 -20.37
N ASP A 175 -12.85 15.00 -19.06
CA ASP A 175 -12.82 13.66 -18.46
C ASP A 175 -11.47 12.91 -18.63
N HIS A 176 -10.38 13.65 -18.87
CA HIS A 176 -9.01 13.12 -19.02
C HIS A 176 -8.29 12.87 -17.67
N GLY A 177 -9.07 12.58 -16.62
CA GLY A 177 -8.53 12.29 -15.29
C GLY A 177 -8.09 13.52 -14.49
N SER A 178 -7.56 13.30 -13.29
CA SER A 178 -7.13 14.34 -12.36
C SER A 178 -5.99 13.90 -11.43
N ILE A 179 -5.22 14.87 -10.94
CA ILE A 179 -4.22 14.68 -9.88
C ILE A 179 -4.32 15.80 -8.85
N TYR A 180 -4.46 15.41 -7.59
CA TYR A 180 -4.43 16.32 -6.45
C TYR A 180 -3.40 15.88 -5.43
N ARG A 181 -2.97 16.82 -4.59
CA ARG A 181 -1.97 16.62 -3.56
C ARG A 181 -2.43 17.18 -2.23
N LEU A 182 -2.14 16.47 -1.14
CA LEU A 182 -2.06 17.04 0.21
C LEU A 182 -0.63 17.05 0.74
N LEU A 183 -0.37 18.01 1.62
CA LEU A 183 0.78 18.01 2.51
C LEU A 183 0.32 17.81 3.95
N CYS A 184 1.10 17.05 4.72
CA CYS A 184 0.90 16.96 6.16
C CYS A 184 2.20 16.60 6.89
N GLU A 185 2.16 16.68 8.21
CA GLU A 185 3.21 16.19 9.09
C GLU A 185 2.68 15.12 10.04
N ALA A 186 3.43 14.03 10.19
CA ALA A 186 3.04 12.89 11.01
C ALA A 186 4.26 12.26 11.67
N LYS A 187 4.26 12.18 13.01
CA LYS A 187 5.36 11.59 13.81
C LYS A 187 6.74 12.20 13.49
N GLY A 188 6.79 13.48 13.10
CA GLY A 188 8.01 14.19 12.71
C GLY A 188 8.47 13.95 11.27
N HIS A 189 7.66 13.25 10.47
CA HIS A 189 7.86 13.06 9.03
C HIS A 189 6.93 13.98 8.25
N ARG A 190 7.44 14.55 7.17
CA ARG A 190 6.65 15.36 6.24
C ARG A 190 6.24 14.47 5.06
N PHE A 191 4.96 14.50 4.68
CA PHE A 191 4.43 13.74 3.56
C PHE A 191 3.78 14.66 2.52
N ALA A 192 4.06 14.38 1.25
CA ALA A 192 3.29 14.86 0.12
C ALA A 192 2.59 13.65 -0.50
N VAL A 193 1.27 13.57 -0.32
CA VAL A 193 0.46 12.45 -0.78
C VAL A 193 -0.39 12.91 -1.95
N TYR A 194 -0.26 12.20 -3.06
CA TYR A 194 -0.92 12.49 -4.32
C TYR A 194 -1.93 11.40 -4.62
N THR A 195 -3.11 11.79 -5.10
CA THR A 195 -4.10 10.89 -5.68
C THR A 195 -4.16 11.15 -7.18
N ALA A 196 -4.30 10.09 -7.96
CA ALA A 196 -4.47 10.17 -9.40
C ALA A 196 -5.59 9.24 -9.87
N HIS A 197 -6.38 9.72 -10.81
CA HIS A 197 -7.21 8.91 -11.68
C HIS A 197 -6.87 9.41 -13.06
N LEU A 198 -6.15 8.62 -13.84
CA LEU A 198 -5.70 9.05 -15.16
C LEU A 198 -6.74 8.67 -16.22
N ASP A 199 -6.65 9.28 -17.39
CA ASP A 199 -7.63 9.12 -18.46
C ASP A 199 -7.92 7.65 -18.82
N TYR A 200 -9.20 7.29 -18.81
CA TYR A 200 -9.70 5.98 -19.24
C TYR A 200 -10.04 5.92 -20.74
N GLN A 201 -10.03 7.06 -21.43
CA GLN A 201 -10.23 7.14 -22.87
C GLN A 201 -8.92 6.73 -23.58
N ASN A 202 -9.06 6.25 -24.82
CA ASN A 202 -7.93 5.77 -25.64
C ASN A 202 -7.12 4.69 -24.89
N ASP A 203 -7.83 3.76 -24.26
CA ASP A 203 -7.24 2.74 -23.43
C ASP A 203 -6.58 1.61 -24.25
N ALA A 204 -5.36 1.88 -24.71
CA ALA A 204 -4.67 1.10 -25.71
C ALA A 204 -4.31 -0.32 -25.28
N TYR A 205 -4.37 -0.69 -23.99
CA TYR A 205 -4.15 -2.08 -23.61
C TYR A 205 -5.32 -2.98 -24.01
N TYR A 206 -6.52 -2.44 -24.21
CA TYR A 206 -7.63 -3.17 -24.81
C TYR A 206 -7.40 -3.47 -26.29
N ASP A 207 -6.70 -2.58 -27.01
CA ASP A 207 -6.40 -2.80 -28.43
C ASP A 207 -5.58 -4.09 -28.60
N VAL A 208 -4.64 -4.34 -27.68
CA VAL A 208 -3.86 -5.59 -27.64
C VAL A 208 -4.74 -6.83 -27.47
N ARG A 209 -5.93 -6.67 -26.90
CA ARG A 209 -6.92 -7.74 -26.65
C ARG A 209 -7.96 -7.85 -27.76
N GLY A 210 -7.83 -7.07 -28.82
CA GLY A 210 -8.74 -7.07 -29.96
C GLY A 210 -10.00 -6.25 -29.74
N TYR A 211 -9.98 -5.28 -28.83
CA TYR A 211 -11.09 -4.36 -28.54
C TYR A 211 -10.59 -2.92 -28.59
N SER A 212 -11.33 -2.00 -29.21
CA SER A 212 -10.94 -0.60 -29.23
C SER A 212 -11.00 0.00 -27.82
N GLY A 213 -9.91 0.59 -27.35
CA GLY A 213 -9.87 1.38 -26.11
C GLY A 213 -10.67 2.69 -26.13
N VAL A 214 -11.46 2.94 -27.19
CA VAL A 214 -12.30 4.15 -27.34
C VAL A 214 -13.78 3.82 -27.20
N ASP A 215 -14.25 2.77 -27.88
CA ASP A 215 -15.67 2.42 -27.93
C ASP A 215 -15.97 0.95 -27.64
N TRP A 216 -14.95 0.17 -27.28
CA TRP A 216 -15.04 -1.24 -26.91
C TRP A 216 -15.53 -2.17 -28.03
N THR A 217 -15.46 -1.73 -29.29
CA THR A 217 -15.77 -2.57 -30.45
C THR A 217 -14.62 -3.50 -30.80
N GLU A 218 -14.90 -4.66 -31.42
CA GLU A 218 -13.85 -5.58 -31.84
C GLU A 218 -13.00 -5.00 -32.99
N ILE A 219 -11.68 -5.06 -32.84
CA ILE A 219 -10.71 -4.58 -33.81
C ILE A 219 -9.59 -5.62 -34.05
N PRO A 220 -8.86 -5.53 -35.18
CA PRO A 220 -7.63 -6.30 -35.34
C PRO A 220 -6.60 -5.95 -34.26
N ILE A 221 -5.95 -6.97 -33.70
CA ILE A 221 -4.90 -6.82 -32.68
C ILE A 221 -3.68 -6.10 -33.30
N PRO A 222 -3.18 -5.01 -32.69
CA PRO A 222 -1.93 -4.37 -33.10
C PRO A 222 -0.76 -5.35 -33.10
N THR A 223 0.18 -5.14 -34.02
CA THR A 223 1.31 -6.08 -34.22
C THR A 223 2.63 -5.60 -33.63
N SER A 224 2.66 -4.39 -33.05
CA SER A 224 3.87 -3.81 -32.47
C SER A 224 3.57 -2.94 -31.24
N ALA A 225 4.53 -2.88 -30.32
CA ALA A 225 4.46 -2.01 -29.14
C ALA A 225 4.44 -0.52 -29.52
N GLU A 226 5.15 -0.13 -30.58
CA GLU A 226 5.18 1.27 -31.07
C GLU A 226 3.79 1.76 -31.48
N GLU A 227 3.03 0.92 -32.19
CA GLU A 227 1.66 1.24 -32.56
C GLU A 227 0.75 1.43 -31.34
N VAL A 228 0.87 0.54 -30.35
CA VAL A 228 0.08 0.59 -29.11
C VAL A 228 0.42 1.86 -28.32
N LEU A 229 1.71 2.16 -28.14
CA LEU A 229 2.15 3.36 -27.41
C LEU A 229 1.67 4.65 -28.10
N ARG A 230 1.77 4.74 -29.43
CA ARG A 230 1.25 5.90 -30.18
C ARG A 230 -0.25 6.14 -29.96
N ARG A 231 -1.03 5.08 -29.75
CA ARG A 231 -2.46 5.18 -29.40
C ARG A 231 -2.65 5.55 -27.93
N SER A 232 -1.85 4.96 -27.04
CA SER A 232 -1.86 5.27 -25.60
C SER A 232 -1.56 6.75 -25.34
N ASP A 233 -0.56 7.33 -26.01
CA ASP A 233 -0.11 8.71 -25.80
C ASP A 233 -1.17 9.78 -26.18
N ILE A 234 -2.32 9.39 -26.75
CA ILE A 234 -3.47 10.30 -26.98
C ILE A 234 -4.22 10.61 -25.68
N SER A 235 -4.13 9.72 -24.69
CA SER A 235 -4.88 9.77 -23.42
C SER A 235 -4.42 10.84 -22.41
N LEU A 236 -3.43 11.69 -22.74
CA LEU A 236 -2.87 12.72 -21.84
C LEU A 236 -2.33 12.19 -20.48
N ARG A 237 -2.25 10.86 -20.29
CA ARG A 237 -1.79 10.25 -19.03
C ARG A 237 -0.34 10.61 -18.74
N ASP A 238 0.48 10.66 -19.77
CA ASP A 238 1.88 11.07 -19.73
C ASP A 238 2.02 12.57 -19.39
N ASP A 239 1.18 13.45 -19.95
CA ASP A 239 1.14 14.87 -19.59
C ASP A 239 0.81 15.08 -18.11
N ALA A 240 -0.22 14.40 -17.60
CA ALA A 240 -0.61 14.46 -16.19
C ALA A 240 0.54 13.99 -15.28
N ILE A 241 1.23 12.91 -15.67
CA ILE A 241 2.36 12.36 -14.90
C ILE A 241 3.61 13.22 -15.00
N ALA A 242 3.86 13.88 -16.14
CA ALA A 242 4.93 14.86 -16.26
C ALA A 242 4.73 16.04 -15.30
N LEU A 243 3.50 16.54 -15.18
CA LEU A 243 3.14 17.61 -14.23
C LEU A 243 3.26 17.13 -12.78
N PHE A 244 2.85 15.90 -12.48
CA PHE A 244 3.10 15.27 -11.18
C PHE A 244 4.58 15.22 -10.85
N ILE A 245 5.43 14.66 -11.72
CA ILE A 245 6.88 14.52 -11.48
C ILE A 245 7.49 15.90 -11.18
N LYS A 246 7.16 16.91 -11.99
CA LYS A 246 7.63 18.28 -11.80
C LYS A 246 7.25 18.86 -10.44
N GLN A 247 6.03 18.58 -9.95
CA GLN A 247 5.60 19.05 -8.64
C GLN A 247 6.22 18.23 -7.50
N ALA A 248 6.32 16.92 -7.65
CA ALA A 248 6.94 16.02 -6.69
C ALA A 248 8.42 16.32 -6.47
N GLU A 249 9.16 16.74 -7.50
CA GLU A 249 10.55 17.21 -7.35
C GLU A 249 10.66 18.43 -6.42
N LYS A 250 9.69 19.35 -6.46
CA LYS A 250 9.68 20.52 -5.57
C LYS A 250 9.44 20.08 -4.12
N ASP A 251 8.51 19.15 -3.92
CA ASP A 251 8.18 18.64 -2.60
C ASP A 251 9.32 17.79 -2.02
N GLU A 252 9.99 16.99 -2.85
CA GLU A 252 11.19 16.24 -2.48
C GLU A 252 12.31 17.20 -2.04
N LYS A 253 12.57 18.26 -2.81
CA LYS A 253 13.53 19.33 -2.44
C LYS A 253 13.14 20.04 -1.15
N ALA A 254 11.84 20.17 -0.88
CA ALA A 254 11.32 20.70 0.37
C ALA A 254 11.36 19.69 1.53
N GLY A 255 11.84 18.45 1.32
CA GLY A 255 12.04 17.44 2.35
C GLY A 255 10.82 16.59 2.67
N TYR A 256 9.83 16.54 1.76
CA TYR A 256 8.68 15.64 1.89
C TYR A 256 9.01 14.23 1.39
N ASN A 257 8.44 13.23 2.06
CA ASN A 257 8.31 11.88 1.53
C ASN A 257 7.12 11.87 0.56
N ILE A 258 7.33 11.39 -0.66
CA ILE A 258 6.33 11.42 -1.72
C ILE A 258 5.63 10.07 -1.80
N ILE A 259 4.30 10.10 -1.84
CA ILE A 259 3.45 8.94 -2.11
C ILE A 259 2.49 9.34 -3.22
N LEU A 260 2.42 8.55 -4.28
CA LEU A 260 1.43 8.67 -5.35
C LEU A 260 0.58 7.40 -5.35
N GLY A 261 -0.73 7.54 -5.14
CA GLY A 261 -1.68 6.46 -5.31
C GLY A 261 -2.66 6.81 -6.40
N GLY A 262 -3.02 5.85 -7.25
CA GLY A 262 -4.05 6.10 -8.23
C GLY A 262 -4.43 4.89 -9.07
N ASP A 263 -5.52 5.06 -9.80
CA ASP A 263 -5.86 4.25 -10.97
C ASP A 263 -5.29 4.97 -12.19
N PHE A 264 -4.39 4.30 -12.89
CA PHE A 264 -3.67 4.90 -14.01
C PHE A 264 -4.28 4.56 -15.36
N ASN A 265 -5.28 3.68 -15.45
CA ASN A 265 -5.80 3.20 -16.74
C ASN A 265 -4.68 2.83 -17.74
N GLU A 266 -3.55 2.33 -17.23
CA GLU A 266 -2.41 1.89 -18.00
C GLU A 266 -1.68 0.77 -17.22
N PRO A 267 -1.30 -0.34 -17.87
CA PRO A 267 -0.56 -1.40 -17.21
C PRO A 267 0.89 -0.99 -16.92
N SER A 268 1.61 -1.86 -16.20
CA SER A 268 2.99 -1.59 -15.82
C SER A 268 3.95 -2.10 -16.88
N HIS A 269 4.97 -1.31 -17.22
CA HIS A 269 6.12 -1.78 -18.00
C HIS A 269 6.85 -2.96 -17.31
N LEU A 270 6.73 -3.09 -15.99
CA LEU A 270 7.28 -4.21 -15.23
C LEU A 270 6.44 -5.49 -15.35
N ASP A 271 5.15 -5.38 -15.69
CA ASP A 271 4.23 -6.51 -15.84
C ASP A 271 4.15 -7.01 -17.28
N TRP A 272 4.45 -6.15 -18.26
CA TRP A 272 4.42 -6.44 -19.69
C TRP A 272 5.81 -6.71 -20.26
N THR A 273 6.39 -7.85 -19.88
CA THR A 273 7.76 -8.25 -20.22
C THR A 273 7.77 -9.49 -21.11
N ALA A 274 8.96 -9.91 -21.57
CA ALA A 274 9.10 -11.14 -22.34
C ALA A 274 8.61 -12.40 -21.58
N GLU A 275 8.64 -12.41 -20.24
CA GLU A 275 8.19 -13.55 -19.43
C GLU A 275 6.66 -13.69 -19.42
N THR A 276 5.93 -12.57 -19.58
CA THR A 276 4.46 -12.51 -19.55
C THR A 276 3.85 -12.27 -20.93
N ALA A 277 4.64 -12.11 -21.98
CA ALA A 277 4.19 -11.76 -23.33
C ALA A 277 3.10 -12.69 -23.90
N ASN A 278 3.07 -13.97 -23.50
CA ASN A 278 2.06 -14.95 -23.94
C ASN A 278 1.04 -15.32 -22.85
N LEU A 279 1.02 -14.57 -21.73
CA LEU A 279 0.04 -14.72 -20.67
C LEU A 279 -1.06 -13.67 -20.84
N TYR A 280 -2.24 -13.95 -20.28
CA TYR A 280 -3.34 -12.98 -20.10
C TYR A 280 -3.69 -12.19 -21.37
N ASP A 281 -3.65 -12.89 -22.52
CA ASP A 281 -3.91 -12.34 -23.84
C ASP A 281 -3.08 -11.07 -24.18
N HIS A 282 -1.83 -11.00 -23.72
CA HIS A 282 -0.85 -9.97 -24.14
C HIS A 282 -0.40 -10.13 -25.62
N ASN A 283 -0.79 -11.23 -26.27
CA ASN A 283 -0.60 -11.49 -27.71
C ASN A 283 0.85 -11.36 -28.21
N GLY A 284 1.81 -11.78 -27.39
CA GLY A 284 3.24 -11.78 -27.70
C GLY A 284 3.92 -10.42 -27.55
N LEU A 285 3.20 -9.38 -27.12
CA LEU A 285 3.75 -8.04 -27.00
C LEU A 285 4.47 -7.81 -25.67
N VAL A 286 5.58 -7.09 -25.77
CA VAL A 286 6.36 -6.54 -24.66
C VAL A 286 6.28 -5.03 -24.79
N ILE A 287 5.64 -4.37 -23.83
CA ILE A 287 5.27 -2.96 -23.96
C ILE A 287 5.85 -2.16 -22.79
N PRO A 288 6.77 -1.22 -23.05
CA PRO A 288 7.29 -0.33 -22.03
C PRO A 288 6.31 0.82 -21.77
N TRP A 289 5.17 0.51 -21.15
CA TRP A 289 4.08 1.47 -20.86
C TRP A 289 4.60 2.80 -20.30
N THR A 290 4.12 3.90 -20.87
CA THR A 290 4.74 5.22 -20.78
C THR A 290 4.78 5.75 -19.35
N VAL A 291 3.64 5.75 -18.64
CA VAL A 291 3.47 6.36 -17.32
C VAL A 291 4.40 5.71 -16.30
N THR A 292 4.33 4.39 -16.20
CA THR A 292 5.11 3.66 -15.19
C THR A 292 6.61 3.72 -15.50
N THR A 293 7.01 3.78 -16.78
CA THR A 293 8.40 4.01 -17.20
C THR A 293 8.89 5.41 -16.79
N MET A 294 8.07 6.45 -16.95
CA MET A 294 8.42 7.81 -16.52
C MET A 294 8.64 7.89 -15.01
N LEU A 295 7.78 7.24 -14.22
CA LEU A 295 7.89 7.20 -12.76
C LEU A 295 9.17 6.48 -12.30
N GLU A 296 9.51 5.33 -12.89
CA GLU A 296 10.75 4.63 -12.59
C GLU A 296 11.97 5.51 -12.89
N LYS A 297 12.01 6.14 -14.07
CA LYS A 297 13.08 7.07 -14.46
C LYS A 297 13.20 8.29 -13.53
N ALA A 298 12.09 8.75 -12.98
CA ALA A 298 12.05 9.83 -11.98
C ALA A 298 12.45 9.35 -10.56
N GLY A 299 12.76 8.06 -10.39
CA GLY A 299 13.25 7.47 -9.15
C GLY A 299 12.15 7.06 -8.17
N PHE A 300 10.91 6.89 -8.63
CA PHE A 300 9.84 6.32 -7.82
C PHE A 300 9.91 4.80 -7.82
N SER A 301 9.56 4.19 -6.69
CA SER A 301 9.44 2.74 -6.56
C SER A 301 7.97 2.33 -6.60
N ASP A 302 7.62 1.42 -7.51
CA ASP A 302 6.34 0.70 -7.50
C ASP A 302 6.26 -0.18 -6.25
N ALA A 303 5.32 0.09 -5.35
CA ALA A 303 5.21 -0.61 -4.07
C ALA A 303 4.97 -2.10 -4.24
N TYR A 304 4.11 -2.49 -5.18
CA TYR A 304 3.73 -3.88 -5.37
C TYR A 304 4.90 -4.67 -5.94
N ARG A 305 5.56 -4.16 -6.98
CA ARG A 305 6.69 -4.85 -7.61
C ARG A 305 7.95 -4.85 -6.77
N THR A 306 8.17 -3.81 -5.96
CA THR A 306 9.26 -3.81 -4.99
C THR A 306 9.08 -4.92 -3.95
N TYR A 307 7.85 -5.22 -3.55
CA TYR A 307 7.56 -6.26 -2.55
C TYR A 307 7.39 -7.66 -3.18
N TYR A 308 6.80 -7.75 -4.36
CA TYR A 308 6.57 -8.97 -5.14
C TYR A 308 7.22 -8.87 -6.53
N PRO A 309 8.54 -9.09 -6.64
CA PRO A 309 9.26 -8.93 -7.90
C PRO A 309 8.97 -10.04 -8.94
N ASN A 310 8.45 -11.20 -8.52
CA ASN A 310 8.12 -12.28 -9.44
C ASN A 310 6.73 -12.05 -10.05
N ILE A 311 6.70 -11.60 -11.30
CA ILE A 311 5.49 -11.16 -12.00
C ILE A 311 4.56 -12.31 -12.40
N VAL A 312 5.10 -13.51 -12.65
CA VAL A 312 4.30 -14.70 -12.99
C VAL A 312 3.59 -15.23 -11.74
N LYS A 313 4.29 -15.27 -10.60
CA LYS A 313 3.75 -15.79 -9.34
C LYS A 313 2.79 -14.82 -8.66
N TYR A 314 3.03 -13.52 -8.82
CA TYR A 314 2.24 -12.47 -8.19
C TYR A 314 1.81 -11.46 -9.26
N PRO A 315 0.87 -11.80 -10.17
CA PRO A 315 0.43 -10.88 -11.22
C PRO A 315 -0.20 -9.59 -10.67
N GLY A 316 -0.81 -9.63 -9.48
CA GLY A 316 -1.30 -8.43 -8.81
C GLY A 316 -2.48 -7.76 -9.50
N PHE A 317 -3.35 -8.53 -10.17
CA PHE A 317 -4.48 -7.99 -10.92
C PHE A 317 -5.41 -7.14 -10.05
N THR A 318 -5.54 -5.86 -10.41
CA THR A 318 -6.44 -4.91 -9.76
C THR A 318 -7.71 -4.72 -10.56
N TYR A 319 -7.68 -4.95 -11.88
CA TYR A 319 -8.83 -4.85 -12.77
C TYR A 319 -8.91 -6.04 -13.74
N PRO A 320 -10.10 -6.49 -14.15
CA PRO A 320 -11.38 -6.31 -13.48
C PRO A 320 -11.49 -7.24 -12.27
N SER A 321 -11.94 -6.70 -11.15
CA SER A 321 -12.31 -7.45 -9.96
C SER A 321 -13.61 -8.21 -10.16
N ASP A 322 -13.72 -9.39 -9.53
CA ASP A 322 -15.04 -9.97 -9.31
C ASP A 322 -15.84 -9.04 -8.38
N ASN A 323 -17.14 -8.96 -8.63
CA ASN A 323 -18.12 -8.41 -7.74
C ASN A 323 -19.33 -9.35 -7.73
N PRO A 324 -19.57 -10.10 -6.63
CA PRO A 324 -20.66 -11.07 -6.55
C PRO A 324 -22.05 -10.45 -6.71
N ASP A 325 -22.20 -9.16 -6.38
CA ASP A 325 -23.47 -8.44 -6.40
C ASP A 325 -23.78 -7.81 -7.77
N VAL A 326 -22.91 -8.01 -8.76
CA VAL A 326 -22.99 -7.39 -10.09
C VAL A 326 -22.96 -8.45 -11.20
N GLU A 327 -23.74 -8.23 -12.26
CA GLU A 327 -23.71 -9.09 -13.45
C GLU A 327 -22.36 -8.99 -14.17
N VAL A 328 -21.79 -10.12 -14.58
CA VAL A 328 -20.44 -10.16 -15.19
C VAL A 328 -20.31 -9.26 -16.42
N LYS A 329 -21.36 -9.13 -17.23
CA LYS A 329 -21.37 -8.26 -18.42
C LYS A 329 -21.17 -6.77 -18.12
N ARG A 330 -21.28 -6.36 -16.84
CA ARG A 330 -21.03 -4.99 -16.36
C ARG A 330 -19.63 -4.82 -15.74
N LEU A 331 -18.85 -5.90 -15.68
CA LEU A 331 -17.51 -5.96 -15.07
C LEU A 331 -16.42 -6.25 -16.13
N THR A 332 -16.77 -6.18 -17.41
CA THR A 332 -15.89 -6.53 -18.53
C THR A 332 -16.19 -5.62 -19.72
N TRP A 333 -15.13 -5.15 -20.36
CA TRP A 333 -15.20 -4.37 -21.61
C TRP A 333 -14.69 -5.17 -22.81
N ALA A 334 -13.87 -6.21 -22.58
CA ALA A 334 -13.37 -7.15 -23.58
C ALA A 334 -13.88 -8.58 -23.31
N PRO A 335 -15.16 -8.88 -23.56
CA PRO A 335 -15.82 -10.09 -23.08
C PRO A 335 -15.21 -11.41 -23.57
N LYS A 336 -14.48 -11.40 -24.70
CA LYS A 336 -13.80 -12.59 -25.26
C LYS A 336 -12.34 -12.73 -24.85
N ALA A 337 -11.75 -11.71 -24.22
CA ALA A 337 -10.34 -11.67 -23.86
C ALA A 337 -10.13 -11.79 -22.34
N ASP A 338 -8.92 -12.18 -21.96
CA ASP A 338 -8.43 -12.02 -20.60
C ASP A 338 -7.98 -10.57 -20.41
N GLU A 339 -8.86 -9.73 -19.86
CA GLU A 339 -8.60 -8.29 -19.67
C GLU A 339 -7.93 -7.94 -18.34
N ARG A 340 -7.47 -8.97 -17.61
CA ARG A 340 -6.89 -8.76 -16.28
C ARG A 340 -5.55 -8.05 -16.38
N ASP A 341 -5.45 -6.95 -15.64
CA ASP A 341 -4.21 -6.20 -15.49
C ASP A 341 -4.12 -5.57 -14.10
N ARG A 342 -2.91 -5.11 -13.79
CA ARG A 342 -2.68 -4.21 -12.68
C ARG A 342 -2.61 -2.80 -13.24
N ILE A 343 -3.62 -1.99 -12.93
CA ILE A 343 -3.73 -0.58 -13.34
C ILE A 343 -3.87 0.37 -12.15
N ASP A 344 -4.01 -0.18 -10.95
CA ASP A 344 -4.05 0.56 -9.69
C ASP A 344 -2.70 0.45 -8.97
N TYR A 345 -2.18 1.58 -8.48
CA TYR A 345 -0.80 1.67 -8.01
C TYR A 345 -0.63 2.46 -6.71
N LEU A 346 0.44 2.10 -6.00
CA LEU A 346 1.08 2.95 -5.01
C LEU A 346 2.57 3.09 -5.37
N PHE A 347 3.00 4.30 -5.67
CA PHE A 347 4.40 4.67 -5.90
C PHE A 347 4.93 5.50 -4.73
N LEU A 348 6.20 5.31 -4.38
CA LEU A 348 6.84 6.03 -3.29
C LEU A 348 8.24 6.51 -3.67
N LYS A 349 8.60 7.68 -3.14
CA LYS A 349 9.95 8.23 -3.20
C LYS A 349 10.27 8.97 -1.91
N GLY A 350 11.39 8.63 -1.27
CA GLY A 350 11.83 9.33 -0.06
C GLY A 350 12.93 8.59 0.68
N LYS A 351 13.71 9.35 1.45
CA LYS A 351 14.94 8.84 2.06
C LYS A 351 14.63 7.89 3.21
N GLY A 352 15.03 6.63 3.05
CA GLY A 352 14.94 5.61 4.11
C GLY A 352 13.56 4.99 4.28
N ILE A 353 12.59 5.32 3.42
CA ILE A 353 11.32 4.59 3.34
C ILE A 353 11.61 3.14 2.96
N LYS A 354 10.96 2.19 3.63
CA LYS A 354 10.93 0.79 3.20
C LYS A 354 9.50 0.28 3.22
N ILE A 355 9.16 -0.58 2.26
CA ILE A 355 7.88 -1.29 2.24
C ILE A 355 8.01 -2.51 3.16
N LYS A 356 7.18 -2.56 4.20
CA LYS A 356 7.13 -3.66 5.17
C LYS A 356 6.12 -4.73 4.78
N ASP A 357 5.03 -4.32 4.14
CA ASP A 357 3.95 -5.18 3.68
C ASP A 357 3.25 -4.51 2.49
N CYS A 358 2.78 -5.30 1.53
CA CYS A 358 1.97 -4.84 0.41
C CYS A 358 1.00 -5.95 0.04
N ARG A 359 -0.27 -5.60 -0.21
CA ARG A 359 -1.37 -6.54 -0.43
C ARG A 359 -2.39 -5.95 -1.40
N ILE A 360 -3.02 -6.83 -2.16
CA ILE A 360 -4.20 -6.49 -2.93
C ILE A 360 -5.40 -6.48 -1.97
N PHE A 361 -6.19 -5.43 -2.00
CA PHE A 361 -7.38 -5.25 -1.18
C PHE A 361 -8.63 -5.45 -2.05
N GLY A 362 -9.32 -6.57 -1.86
CA GLY A 362 -10.51 -6.91 -2.64
C GLY A 362 -10.75 -8.43 -2.70
N PRO A 363 -11.78 -8.84 -3.47
CA PRO A 363 -12.07 -10.24 -3.74
C PRO A 363 -10.87 -10.96 -4.37
N GLU A 364 -10.70 -12.24 -4.04
CA GLU A 364 -9.60 -13.06 -4.60
C GLU A 364 -9.79 -13.41 -6.09
N LYS A 365 -11.02 -13.27 -6.59
CA LYS A 365 -11.37 -13.54 -7.99
C LYS A 365 -11.35 -12.27 -8.81
N SER A 366 -11.11 -12.46 -10.09
CA SER A 366 -11.14 -11.44 -11.14
C SER A 366 -12.11 -11.88 -12.24
N ILE A 367 -12.38 -11.03 -13.23
CA ILE A 367 -13.11 -11.43 -14.44
C ILE A 367 -12.10 -11.68 -15.57
N ALA A 368 -12.26 -12.78 -16.29
CA ALA A 368 -11.50 -13.07 -17.51
C ALA A 368 -12.42 -13.78 -18.49
N LYS A 369 -12.46 -13.33 -19.75
CA LYS A 369 -13.31 -13.91 -20.81
C LYS A 369 -14.78 -14.01 -20.38
N SER A 370 -15.29 -12.96 -19.72
CA SER A 370 -16.64 -12.94 -19.12
C SER A 370 -16.92 -14.04 -18.08
N VAL A 371 -15.88 -14.55 -17.41
CA VAL A 371 -15.99 -15.58 -16.38
C VAL A 371 -15.30 -15.15 -15.09
N ARG A 372 -15.97 -15.38 -13.96
CA ARG A 372 -15.38 -15.22 -12.62
C ARG A 372 -14.25 -16.23 -12.44
N THR A 373 -13.03 -15.76 -12.46
CA THR A 373 -11.82 -16.56 -12.56
C THR A 373 -10.93 -16.32 -11.34
N PRO A 374 -10.49 -17.38 -10.64
CA PRO A 374 -9.53 -17.22 -9.55
C PRO A 374 -8.18 -16.70 -10.08
N ASN A 375 -7.42 -16.03 -9.22
CA ASN A 375 -6.04 -15.70 -9.57
C ASN A 375 -5.22 -16.99 -9.79
N PRO A 376 -4.26 -16.97 -10.74
CA PRO A 376 -3.53 -18.17 -11.14
C PRO A 376 -2.72 -18.77 -9.99
N MET A 377 -2.28 -17.91 -9.07
CA MET A 377 -1.53 -18.28 -7.87
C MET A 377 -2.17 -17.66 -6.64
N LYS A 378 -1.90 -18.25 -5.47
CA LYS A 378 -2.32 -17.69 -4.19
C LYS A 378 -1.49 -16.45 -3.86
N GLU A 379 -2.10 -15.29 -3.97
CA GLU A 379 -1.52 -14.00 -3.57
C GLU A 379 -2.01 -13.59 -2.18
N ASN A 380 -1.38 -12.58 -1.60
CA ASN A 380 -1.76 -12.07 -0.28
C ASN A 380 -2.85 -11.00 -0.42
N PHE A 381 -4.09 -11.42 -0.20
CA PHE A 381 -5.24 -10.53 -0.19
C PHE A 381 -5.57 -9.99 1.20
N ILE A 382 -6.13 -8.79 1.22
CA ILE A 382 -7.02 -8.31 2.26
C ILE A 382 -8.43 -8.45 1.68
N THR A 383 -9.16 -9.49 2.06
CA THR A 383 -10.52 -9.70 1.55
C THR A 383 -11.51 -8.74 2.22
N PRO A 384 -12.57 -8.33 1.49
CA PRO A 384 -13.67 -7.56 2.09
C PRO A 384 -14.45 -8.43 3.07
N LEU A 385 -15.04 -7.80 4.09
CA LEU A 385 -15.88 -8.52 5.06
C LEU A 385 -17.37 -8.53 4.69
N GLY A 386 -17.78 -7.69 3.75
CA GLY A 386 -19.17 -7.54 3.33
C GLY A 386 -19.28 -7.24 1.83
N ILE A 387 -20.16 -6.29 1.50
CA ILE A 387 -20.39 -5.85 0.12
C ILE A 387 -19.09 -5.33 -0.48
N TRP A 388 -18.78 -5.73 -1.71
CA TRP A 388 -17.69 -5.15 -2.48
C TRP A 388 -18.25 -4.00 -3.33
N PRO A 389 -17.79 -2.74 -3.17
CA PRO A 389 -18.48 -1.59 -3.75
C PRO A 389 -18.07 -1.24 -5.18
N THR A 390 -17.09 -1.94 -5.76
CA THR A 390 -16.39 -1.54 -6.99
C THR A 390 -16.09 -2.73 -7.90
N ASP A 391 -15.74 -2.47 -9.15
CA ASP A 391 -15.16 -3.41 -10.12
C ASP A 391 -13.62 -3.41 -10.10
N HIS A 392 -12.97 -2.59 -9.26
CA HIS A 392 -11.53 -2.63 -9.01
C HIS A 392 -11.16 -3.40 -7.74
N LYS A 393 -9.88 -3.72 -7.57
CA LYS A 393 -9.25 -4.06 -6.28
C LYS A 393 -8.31 -2.92 -5.90
N GLY A 394 -8.31 -2.56 -4.63
CA GLY A 394 -7.37 -1.55 -4.12
C GLY A 394 -5.98 -2.13 -3.90
N VAL A 395 -5.00 -1.24 -3.76
CA VAL A 395 -3.64 -1.58 -3.33
C VAL A 395 -3.44 -1.03 -1.92
N TRP A 396 -3.07 -1.90 -0.98
CA TRP A 396 -2.72 -1.51 0.37
C TRP A 396 -1.24 -1.73 0.63
N MET A 397 -0.58 -0.77 1.26
CA MET A 397 0.80 -0.93 1.70
C MET A 397 1.00 -0.47 3.13
N LYS A 398 2.02 -1.04 3.77
CA LYS A 398 2.61 -0.57 5.02
C LYS A 398 4.05 -0.19 4.77
N ILE A 399 4.40 1.05 5.10
CA ILE A 399 5.76 1.55 5.03
C ILE A 399 6.34 1.76 6.43
N VAL A 400 7.67 1.67 6.52
CA VAL A 400 8.45 2.04 7.69
C VAL A 400 9.41 3.15 7.36
N LEU A 401 9.53 4.11 8.28
CA LEU A 401 10.52 5.17 8.25
C LEU A 401 11.39 5.09 9.52
N PRO A 402 12.69 5.39 9.44
CA PRO A 402 13.51 5.58 10.65
C PRO A 402 12.86 6.66 11.51
N LYS A 403 12.84 6.52 12.85
CA LYS A 403 12.30 7.59 13.70
C LYS A 403 12.93 8.93 13.35
N ALA A 404 12.09 9.96 13.20
CA ALA A 404 12.55 11.31 12.98
C ALA A 404 13.48 11.69 14.15
N SER A 405 14.68 12.20 13.83
CA SER A 405 15.58 12.72 14.86
C SER A 405 14.85 13.85 15.59
N LYS A 406 14.66 13.73 16.90
CA LYS A 406 14.17 14.85 17.70
C LYS A 406 15.11 16.02 17.45
N LYS A 407 14.63 17.10 16.82
CA LYS A 407 15.36 18.37 16.84
C LYS A 407 15.52 18.73 18.31
N LYS A 408 16.77 18.76 18.78
CA LYS A 408 17.12 19.21 20.13
C LYS A 408 16.86 20.69 20.26
#